data_AF-A0A5C8A377-F1
#
_entry.id   AF-A0A5C8A377-F1
#
_cell.length_a   1.000
_cell.length_b   1.000
_cell.length_c   1.000
_cell.angle_alpha   90.00
_cell.angle_beta   90.00
_cell.angle_gamma   90.00
#
_symmetry.space_group_name_H-M   'P 1'
#
loop_
_entity.id
_entity.type
_entity.pdbx_description
1 polymer ?
#
loop_
_entity_poly.entity_id
_entity_poly.type
_entity_poly.pdbx_seq_one_letter_code
_entity_poly.pdbx_strand_id
1 'polypeptide(L)'
;MRDRLIHIVLPVVTLLVIVWGGWLWLRSYTLHGIASRVPDLKGLSLAEATAMLEDRDLRAMVIDSVYQDGAPKGSVVDQDPRSGEEVKPGRKIYLVLNASQPKMIDMPKLVDLSKRQAISVLDIIGLKVKELQYKPDPCVDCVIAQLYQGQPIAPDARIRRGEAITLVLGSGDHGERVPVPDLVGLTHAEVQMVLNMASLNLGVVVECLNCNTVADSTLARVHRQSPMANANQHIALGSIIDIWLTTDTVGLRPIPGWDDPSRHTRTDTLHADQ
;
A
#
# COMPACT_ATOMS: atom_id res chain seq x y z
N MET A 1 -29.39 -49.14 57.80
CA MET A 1 -28.33 -48.22 57.35
C MET A 1 -27.74 -48.62 55.99
N ARG A 2 -27.57 -49.92 55.69
CA ARG A 2 -26.99 -50.42 54.43
C ARG A 2 -27.76 -49.98 53.16
N ASP A 3 -29.09 -49.99 53.18
CA ASP A 3 -29.89 -49.65 51.99
C ASP A 3 -29.87 -48.15 51.64
N ARG A 4 -29.75 -47.27 52.63
CA ARG A 4 -29.65 -45.81 52.38
C ARG A 4 -28.28 -45.39 51.82
N LEU A 5 -27.23 -46.14 52.13
CA LEU A 5 -25.90 -45.93 51.54
C LEU A 5 -25.86 -46.29 50.06
N ILE A 6 -26.56 -47.34 49.64
CA ILE A 6 -26.58 -47.79 48.23
C ILE A 6 -27.21 -46.72 47.32
N HIS A 7 -28.28 -46.06 47.77
CA HIS A 7 -28.93 -44.99 47.00
C HIS A 7 -28.09 -43.71 46.84
N ILE A 8 -27.08 -43.50 47.67
CA ILE A 8 -26.16 -42.34 47.58
C ILE A 8 -24.89 -42.72 46.81
N VAL A 9 -24.35 -43.91 47.06
CA VAL A 9 -23.09 -44.37 46.45
C VAL A 9 -23.27 -44.65 44.96
N LEU A 10 -24.38 -45.27 44.55
CA LEU A 10 -24.63 -45.62 43.15
C LEU A 10 -24.60 -44.40 42.20
N PRO A 11 -25.36 -43.31 42.43
CA PRO A 11 -25.33 -42.13 41.56
C PRO A 11 -23.97 -41.44 41.54
N VAL A 12 -23.26 -41.41 42.67
CA VAL A 12 -21.90 -40.83 42.77
C VAL A 12 -20.92 -41.63 41.92
N VAL A 13 -20.97 -42.96 42.00
CA VAL A 13 -20.12 -43.83 41.16
C VAL A 13 -20.45 -43.67 39.68
N THR A 14 -21.73 -43.61 39.30
CA THR A 14 -22.10 -43.36 37.89
C THR A 14 -21.63 -41.98 37.41
N LEU A 15 -21.74 -40.94 38.23
CA LEU A 15 -21.27 -39.61 37.88
C LEU A 15 -19.74 -39.58 37.70
N LEU A 16 -19.00 -40.25 38.58
CA LEU A 16 -17.55 -40.40 38.46
C LEU A 16 -17.16 -41.16 37.19
N VAL A 17 -17.90 -42.22 36.82
CA VAL A 17 -17.68 -42.97 35.58
C VAL A 17 -17.98 -42.12 34.35
N ILE A 18 -19.04 -41.32 34.35
CA ILE A 18 -19.37 -40.41 33.25
C ILE A 18 -18.31 -39.31 33.10
N VAL A 19 -17.87 -38.72 34.22
CA VAL A 19 -16.81 -37.69 34.21
C VAL A 19 -15.49 -38.29 33.73
N TRP A 20 -15.12 -39.48 34.21
CA TRP A 20 -13.89 -40.16 33.82
C TRP A 20 -13.93 -40.63 32.35
N GLY A 21 -15.04 -41.21 31.92
CA GLY A 21 -15.28 -41.60 30.53
C GLY A 21 -15.33 -40.39 29.59
N GLY A 22 -15.97 -39.31 30.01
CA GLY A 22 -16.00 -38.04 29.29
C GLY A 22 -14.60 -37.41 29.18
N TRP A 23 -13.79 -37.47 30.25
CA TRP A 23 -12.40 -37.01 30.24
C TRP A 23 -11.52 -37.86 29.33
N LEU A 24 -11.67 -39.20 29.35
CA LEU A 24 -10.97 -40.11 28.43
C LEU A 24 -11.39 -39.88 26.97
N TRP A 25 -12.67 -39.68 26.72
CA TRP A 25 -13.20 -39.38 25.39
C TRP A 25 -12.70 -38.03 24.88
N LEU A 26 -12.77 -36.97 25.70
CA LEU A 26 -12.21 -35.66 25.40
C LEU A 26 -10.71 -35.76 25.11
N ARG A 27 -9.95 -36.51 25.91
CA ARG A 27 -8.50 -36.69 25.72
C ARG A 27 -8.17 -37.40 24.39
N SER A 28 -9.01 -38.32 23.94
CA SER A 28 -8.88 -38.97 22.63
C SER A 28 -9.34 -38.08 21.47
N TYR A 29 -10.46 -37.38 21.62
CA TYR A 29 -11.06 -36.55 20.57
C TYR A 29 -10.29 -35.25 20.31
N THR A 30 -9.56 -34.74 21.30
CA THR A 30 -8.83 -33.47 21.20
C THR A 30 -7.37 -33.60 20.74
N LEU A 31 -6.83 -34.82 20.55
CA LEU A 31 -5.46 -35.05 20.03
C LEU A 31 -4.41 -34.13 20.71
N HIS A 32 -4.43 -34.04 22.04
CA HIS A 32 -3.45 -33.25 22.79
C HIS A 32 -2.03 -33.78 22.53
N GLY A 33 -1.14 -32.94 22.01
CA GLY A 33 0.29 -33.19 21.94
C GLY A 33 0.88 -33.54 20.58
N ILE A 34 0.07 -33.65 19.51
CA ILE A 34 0.59 -33.80 18.15
C ILE A 34 0.47 -32.43 17.47
N ALA A 35 1.57 -31.68 17.52
CA ALA A 35 1.74 -30.44 16.77
C ALA A 35 2.77 -30.66 15.67
N SER A 36 2.48 -30.14 14.49
CA SER A 36 3.41 -30.08 13.37
C SER A 36 3.92 -28.65 13.26
N ARG A 37 5.23 -28.47 13.23
CA ARG A 37 5.85 -27.15 13.09
C ARG A 37 5.79 -26.72 11.63
N VAL A 38 5.25 -25.53 11.38
CA VAL A 38 5.14 -24.97 10.04
C VAL A 38 6.54 -24.64 9.51
N PRO A 39 6.93 -25.17 8.33
CA PRO A 39 8.22 -24.86 7.71
C PRO A 39 8.23 -23.45 7.10
N ASP A 40 9.43 -22.96 6.80
CA ASP A 40 9.60 -21.77 5.97
C ASP A 40 9.47 -22.15 4.50
N LEU A 41 8.45 -21.60 3.84
CA LEU A 41 8.15 -21.85 2.44
C LEU A 41 8.56 -20.69 1.55
N LYS A 42 9.01 -19.57 2.12
CA LYS A 42 9.25 -18.35 1.37
C LYS A 42 10.33 -18.56 0.31
N GLY A 43 10.04 -18.13 -0.92
CA GLY A 43 10.93 -18.27 -2.07
C GLY A 43 10.88 -19.63 -2.77
N LEU A 44 10.28 -20.66 -2.15
CA LEU A 44 10.10 -21.97 -2.79
C LEU A 44 9.02 -21.91 -3.87
N SER A 45 9.13 -22.76 -4.89
CA SER A 45 8.05 -22.97 -5.85
C SER A 45 6.84 -23.64 -5.18
N LEU A 46 5.65 -23.49 -5.77
CA LEU A 46 4.44 -24.16 -5.27
C LEU A 46 4.64 -25.69 -5.13
N ALA A 47 5.35 -26.32 -6.05
CA ALA A 47 5.61 -27.76 -6.02
C ALA A 47 6.49 -28.16 -4.83
N GLU A 48 7.60 -27.45 -4.63
CA GLU A 48 8.51 -27.69 -3.49
C GLU A 48 7.81 -27.40 -2.15
N ALA A 49 7.06 -26.30 -2.08
CA ALA A 49 6.31 -25.95 -0.88
C ALA A 49 5.24 -26.99 -0.54
N THR A 50 4.54 -27.51 -1.55
CA THR A 50 3.52 -28.54 -1.36
C THR A 50 4.15 -29.83 -0.85
N ALA A 51 5.26 -30.29 -1.45
CA ALA A 51 5.98 -31.47 -0.99
C ALA A 51 6.47 -31.32 0.46
N MET A 52 7.06 -30.17 0.81
CA MET A 52 7.57 -29.90 2.15
C MET A 52 6.45 -29.84 3.22
N LEU A 53 5.25 -29.44 2.83
CA LEU A 53 4.07 -29.45 3.69
C LEU A 53 3.48 -30.86 3.84
N GLU A 54 3.39 -31.62 2.76
CA GLU A 54 2.89 -33.00 2.77
C GLU A 54 3.76 -33.90 3.66
N ASP A 55 5.09 -33.73 3.64
CA ASP A 55 6.05 -34.41 4.53
C ASP A 55 5.77 -34.16 6.03
N ARG A 56 4.99 -33.13 6.35
CA ARG A 56 4.64 -32.71 7.72
C ARG A 56 3.15 -32.90 8.05
N ASP A 57 2.43 -33.68 7.23
CA ASP A 57 0.97 -33.84 7.28
C ASP A 57 0.21 -32.50 7.17
N LEU A 58 0.80 -31.49 6.53
CA LEU A 58 0.18 -30.19 6.29
C LEU A 58 -0.32 -30.09 4.84
N ARG A 59 -1.23 -29.17 4.56
CA ARG A 59 -1.82 -29.00 3.23
C ARG A 59 -1.61 -27.60 2.70
N ALA A 60 -1.07 -27.47 1.49
CA ALA A 60 -0.99 -26.19 0.81
C ALA A 60 -2.38 -25.71 0.33
N MET A 61 -2.68 -24.42 0.49
CA MET A 61 -3.84 -23.78 -0.13
C MET A 61 -3.45 -22.41 -0.66
N VAL A 62 -3.40 -22.24 -1.98
CA VAL A 62 -3.15 -20.93 -2.59
C VAL A 62 -4.41 -20.08 -2.43
N ILE A 63 -4.27 -18.91 -1.81
CA ILE A 63 -5.40 -17.98 -1.58
C ILE A 63 -5.32 -16.74 -2.44
N ASP A 64 -4.12 -16.32 -2.83
CA ASP A 64 -3.92 -15.12 -3.62
C ASP A 64 -2.59 -15.17 -4.38
N SER A 65 -2.42 -14.23 -5.30
CA SER A 65 -1.16 -13.97 -5.97
C SER A 65 -0.88 -12.47 -6.03
N VAL A 66 0.32 -12.07 -5.64
CA VAL A 66 0.79 -10.68 -5.71
C VAL A 66 2.02 -10.62 -6.59
N TYR A 67 2.24 -9.50 -7.27
CA TYR A 67 3.46 -9.32 -8.04
C TYR A 67 4.48 -8.57 -7.18
N GLN A 68 5.63 -9.19 -6.91
CA GLN A 68 6.80 -8.57 -6.29
C GLN A 68 8.01 -8.65 -7.22
N ASP A 69 8.57 -7.50 -7.56
CA ASP A 69 9.82 -7.44 -8.32
C ASP A 69 10.96 -8.10 -7.53
N GLY A 70 11.77 -8.90 -8.23
CA GLY A 70 12.92 -9.61 -7.66
C GLY A 70 12.61 -10.99 -7.06
N ALA A 71 11.34 -11.32 -6.81
CA ALA A 71 10.96 -12.68 -6.41
C ALA A 71 10.81 -13.60 -7.64
N PRO A 72 11.15 -14.91 -7.56
CA PRO A 72 10.89 -15.86 -8.63
C PRO A 72 9.40 -15.97 -8.95
N LYS A 73 9.05 -16.26 -10.20
CA LYS A 73 7.64 -16.40 -10.60
C LYS A 73 7.05 -17.68 -10.01
N GLY A 74 5.84 -17.59 -9.45
CA GLY A 74 5.16 -18.73 -8.84
C GLY A 74 5.77 -19.21 -7.52
N SER A 75 6.74 -18.46 -6.96
CA SER A 75 7.27 -18.76 -5.64
C SER A 75 6.34 -18.26 -4.53
N VAL A 76 6.45 -18.83 -3.35
CA VAL A 76 5.73 -18.36 -2.16
C VAL A 76 6.32 -17.03 -1.71
N VAL A 77 5.49 -15.99 -1.69
CA VAL A 77 5.82 -14.65 -1.20
C VAL A 77 5.48 -14.52 0.28
N ASP A 78 4.34 -15.08 0.67
CA ASP A 78 3.84 -15.05 2.02
C ASP A 78 3.10 -16.34 2.37
N GLN A 79 3.05 -16.64 3.66
CA GLN A 79 2.36 -17.81 4.18
C GLN A 79 1.64 -17.48 5.49
N ASP A 80 0.50 -18.14 5.70
CA ASP A 80 -0.23 -18.11 6.96
C ASP A 80 -0.76 -19.52 7.30
N PRO A 81 -0.44 -20.09 8.48
CA PRO A 81 0.37 -19.56 9.58
C PRO A 81 1.85 -19.32 9.26
N ARG A 82 2.53 -18.50 10.07
CA ARG A 82 3.94 -18.14 9.84
C ARG A 82 4.87 -19.32 10.11
N SER A 83 6.06 -19.26 9.51
CA SER A 83 7.12 -20.22 9.76
C SER A 83 7.45 -20.33 11.25
N GLY A 84 7.64 -21.56 11.73
CA GLY A 84 7.94 -21.86 13.13
C GLY A 84 6.72 -22.01 14.04
N GLU A 85 5.52 -21.62 13.60
CA GLU A 85 4.30 -21.83 14.38
C GLU A 85 3.93 -23.32 14.50
N GLU A 86 3.22 -23.67 15.57
CA GLU A 86 2.77 -25.02 15.84
C GLU A 86 1.29 -25.17 15.49
N VAL A 87 1.00 -26.10 14.58
CA VAL A 87 -0.36 -26.35 14.09
C VAL A 87 -0.73 -27.82 14.24
N LYS A 88 -2.03 -28.11 14.23
CA LYS A 88 -2.50 -29.50 14.20
C LYS A 88 -2.18 -30.15 12.84
N PRO A 89 -1.89 -31.46 12.82
CA PRO A 89 -1.83 -32.22 11.57
C PRO A 89 -3.08 -32.02 10.72
N GLY A 90 -2.91 -32.02 9.40
CA GLY A 90 -3.94 -31.75 8.41
C GLY A 90 -4.31 -30.27 8.26
N ARG A 91 -3.66 -29.35 8.99
CA ARG A 91 -3.93 -27.92 8.87
C ARG A 91 -3.56 -27.43 7.47
N LYS A 92 -4.43 -26.58 6.91
CA LYS A 92 -4.16 -25.85 5.68
C LYS A 92 -3.24 -24.68 5.98
N ILE A 93 -2.16 -24.58 5.22
CA ILE A 93 -1.26 -23.44 5.16
C ILE A 93 -1.61 -22.65 3.92
N TYR A 94 -2.06 -21.42 4.14
CA TYR A 94 -2.45 -20.51 3.09
C TYR A 94 -1.20 -19.86 2.49
N LEU A 95 -1.11 -19.90 1.17
CA LEU A 95 0.05 -19.40 0.43
C LEU A 95 -0.37 -18.23 -0.46
N VAL A 96 0.43 -17.17 -0.44
CA VAL A 96 0.38 -16.09 -1.43
C VAL A 96 1.56 -16.28 -2.37
N LEU A 97 1.28 -16.42 -3.66
CA LEU A 97 2.32 -16.67 -4.66
C LEU A 97 2.75 -15.40 -5.39
N ASN A 98 3.96 -15.41 -5.93
CA ASN A 98 4.42 -14.35 -6.80
C ASN A 98 3.80 -14.52 -8.19
N ALA A 99 3.03 -13.55 -8.64
CA ALA A 99 2.41 -13.56 -9.96
C ALA A 99 3.48 -13.49 -11.06
N SER A 100 3.18 -14.08 -12.23
CA SER A 100 4.12 -14.05 -13.36
C SER A 100 4.26 -12.68 -14.02
N GLN A 101 3.23 -11.84 -13.90
CA GLN A 101 3.16 -10.50 -14.48
C GLN A 101 2.43 -9.56 -13.51
N PRO A 102 2.71 -8.25 -13.52
CA PRO A 102 1.94 -7.26 -12.79
C PRO A 102 0.46 -7.31 -13.18
N LYS A 103 -0.42 -6.93 -12.24
CA LYS A 103 -1.86 -6.85 -12.52
C LYS A 103 -2.11 -5.84 -13.64
N MET A 104 -2.68 -6.33 -14.74
CA MET A 104 -3.11 -5.49 -15.86
C MET A 104 -4.50 -4.92 -15.57
N ILE A 105 -4.66 -3.62 -15.81
CA ILE A 105 -5.90 -2.86 -15.69
C ILE A 105 -6.20 -2.15 -17.01
N ASP A 106 -7.40 -1.62 -17.14
CA ASP A 106 -7.84 -0.92 -18.34
C ASP A 106 -7.58 0.59 -18.17
N MET A 107 -7.06 1.22 -19.21
CA MET A 107 -6.75 2.64 -19.21
C MET A 107 -8.06 3.46 -19.18
N PRO A 108 -8.29 4.33 -18.18
CA PRO A 108 -9.50 5.14 -18.14
C PRO A 108 -9.52 6.16 -19.28
N LYS A 109 -10.71 6.63 -19.64
CA LYS A 109 -10.88 7.82 -20.48
C LYS A 109 -10.67 9.06 -19.62
N LEU A 110 -9.53 9.75 -19.81
CA LEU A 110 -9.21 10.97 -19.07
C LEU A 110 -9.46 12.25 -19.88
N VAL A 111 -9.52 12.15 -21.21
CA VAL A 111 -9.81 13.29 -22.09
C VAL A 111 -11.14 13.94 -21.70
N ASP A 112 -11.18 15.27 -21.74
CA ASP A 112 -12.29 16.15 -21.31
C ASP A 112 -12.51 16.23 -19.80
N LEU A 113 -11.75 15.50 -18.98
CA LEU A 113 -11.77 15.68 -17.52
C LEU A 113 -10.91 16.86 -17.10
N SER A 114 -11.25 17.47 -15.96
CA SER A 114 -10.30 18.38 -15.29
C SER A 114 -9.09 17.62 -14.78
N LYS A 115 -7.94 18.28 -14.70
CA LYS A 115 -6.70 17.77 -14.09
C LYS A 115 -6.98 17.09 -12.76
N ARG A 116 -7.73 17.75 -11.87
CA ARG A 116 -8.09 17.20 -10.55
C ARG A 116 -8.84 15.87 -10.66
N GLN A 117 -9.86 15.80 -11.51
CA GLN A 117 -10.62 14.56 -11.73
C GLN A 117 -9.72 13.46 -12.31
N ALA A 118 -8.91 13.80 -13.31
CA ALA A 118 -8.01 12.84 -13.95
C ALA A 118 -6.98 12.25 -12.97
N ILE A 119 -6.36 13.10 -12.14
CA ILE A 119 -5.45 12.67 -11.08
C ILE A 119 -6.16 11.74 -10.09
N SER A 120 -7.36 12.10 -9.63
CA SER A 120 -8.14 11.22 -8.73
C SER A 120 -8.51 9.90 -9.37
N VAL A 121 -8.92 9.89 -10.64
CA VAL A 121 -9.25 8.66 -11.37
C VAL A 121 -8.03 7.75 -11.48
N LEU A 122 -6.86 8.30 -11.84
CA LEU A 122 -5.60 7.57 -11.92
C LEU A 122 -5.21 6.94 -10.57
N ASP A 123 -5.30 7.72 -9.49
CA ASP A 123 -4.95 7.26 -8.13
C ASP A 123 -5.84 6.09 -7.68
N ILE A 124 -7.16 6.19 -7.87
CA ILE A 124 -8.14 5.15 -7.49
C ILE A 124 -7.86 3.81 -8.17
N ILE A 125 -7.47 3.82 -9.45
CA ILE A 125 -7.19 2.58 -10.20
C ILE A 125 -5.75 2.08 -10.00
N GLY A 126 -4.92 2.85 -9.30
CA GLY A 126 -3.53 2.53 -9.00
C GLY A 126 -2.57 2.84 -10.14
N LEU A 127 -2.84 3.86 -10.96
CA LEU A 127 -1.88 4.46 -11.88
C LEU A 127 -1.30 5.74 -11.28
N LYS A 128 -0.11 6.11 -11.71
CA LYS A 128 0.59 7.31 -11.25
C LYS A 128 0.56 8.40 -12.32
N VAL A 129 0.70 9.64 -11.89
CA VAL A 129 0.99 10.74 -12.80
C VAL A 129 2.50 10.81 -12.99
N LYS A 130 2.95 10.78 -14.25
CA LYS A 130 4.36 10.94 -14.58
C LYS A 130 4.75 12.42 -14.55
N GLU A 131 4.05 13.21 -15.34
CA GLU A 131 4.26 14.64 -15.51
C GLU A 131 3.01 15.28 -16.14
N LEU A 132 2.90 16.59 -16.00
CA LEU A 132 1.88 17.44 -16.59
C LEU A 132 2.52 18.22 -17.75
N GLN A 133 2.15 17.90 -18.98
CA GLN A 133 2.54 18.66 -20.16
C GLN A 133 1.44 19.66 -20.51
N TYR A 134 1.80 20.89 -20.83
CA TYR A 134 0.82 21.91 -21.19
C TYR A 134 0.95 22.31 -22.65
N LYS A 135 -0.19 22.52 -23.31
CA LYS A 135 -0.28 23.02 -24.68
C LYS A 135 -1.32 24.14 -24.77
N PRO A 136 -1.17 25.08 -25.73
CA PRO A 136 -2.19 26.09 -25.99
C PRO A 136 -3.54 25.43 -26.28
N ASP A 137 -4.52 25.75 -25.46
CA ASP A 137 -5.90 25.28 -25.55
C ASP A 137 -6.78 26.17 -24.65
N PRO A 138 -8.00 26.54 -25.06
CA PRO A 138 -8.87 27.43 -24.27
C PRO A 138 -9.27 26.84 -22.91
N CYS A 139 -9.25 25.52 -22.74
CA CYS A 139 -9.66 24.83 -21.52
C CYS A 139 -8.45 24.64 -20.58
N VAL A 140 -8.21 25.62 -19.69
CA VAL A 140 -7.12 25.55 -18.70
C VAL A 140 -7.30 24.35 -17.78
N ASP A 141 -6.22 23.59 -17.55
CA ASP A 141 -6.21 22.40 -16.69
C ASP A 141 -7.15 21.27 -17.17
N CYS A 142 -7.68 21.31 -18.40
CA CYS A 142 -8.47 20.23 -18.98
C CYS A 142 -7.56 19.24 -19.70
N VAL A 143 -7.84 17.94 -19.58
CA VAL A 143 -7.07 16.90 -20.27
C VAL A 143 -7.41 16.86 -21.75
N ILE A 144 -6.41 17.17 -22.56
CA ILE A 144 -6.46 17.10 -24.02
C ILE A 144 -6.05 15.71 -24.50
N ALA A 145 -5.02 15.13 -23.86
CA ALA A 145 -4.53 13.81 -24.19
C ALA A 145 -3.90 13.11 -22.98
N GLN A 146 -3.88 11.78 -23.04
CA GLN A 146 -3.21 10.92 -22.09
C GLN A 146 -2.12 10.13 -22.84
N LEU A 147 -0.90 10.14 -22.31
CA LEU A 147 0.24 9.47 -22.94
C LEU A 147 0.83 8.42 -22.00
N TYR A 148 1.22 7.30 -22.58
CA TYR A 148 2.03 6.27 -21.93
C TYR A 148 3.34 6.14 -22.69
N GLN A 149 4.46 6.25 -21.97
CA GLN A 149 5.81 6.23 -22.55
C GLN A 149 6.00 7.22 -23.73
N GLY A 150 5.36 8.39 -23.64
CA GLY A 150 5.44 9.45 -24.66
C GLY A 150 4.54 9.25 -25.87
N GLN A 151 3.77 8.16 -25.94
CA GLN A 151 2.82 7.88 -27.03
C GLN A 151 1.37 7.98 -26.54
N PRO A 152 0.42 8.43 -27.38
CA PRO A 152 -1.00 8.42 -27.03
C PRO A 152 -1.48 7.02 -26.67
N ILE A 153 -2.20 6.91 -25.55
CA ILE A 153 -2.81 5.64 -25.11
C ILE A 153 -4.33 5.77 -25.15
N ALA A 154 -4.98 4.86 -25.89
CA ALA A 154 -6.42 4.84 -25.99
C ALA A 154 -7.07 4.45 -24.65
N PRO A 155 -8.30 4.91 -24.37
CA PRO A 155 -9.13 4.29 -23.33
C PRO A 155 -9.26 2.78 -23.55
N ASP A 156 -9.46 2.05 -22.47
CA ASP A 156 -9.60 0.59 -22.39
C ASP A 156 -8.34 -0.21 -22.79
N ALA A 157 -7.26 0.46 -23.17
CA ALA A 157 -5.97 -0.18 -23.42
C ALA A 157 -5.43 -0.83 -22.14
N ARG A 158 -4.83 -2.02 -22.28
CA ARG A 158 -4.29 -2.78 -21.14
C ARG A 158 -2.97 -2.16 -20.68
N ILE A 159 -2.93 -1.73 -19.43
CA ILE A 159 -1.76 -1.15 -18.78
C ILE A 159 -1.47 -1.86 -17.46
N ARG A 160 -0.21 -1.94 -17.06
CA ARG A 160 0.17 -2.50 -15.75
C ARG A 160 -0.23 -1.51 -14.65
N ARG A 161 -0.80 -2.03 -13.56
CA ARG A 161 -1.00 -1.24 -12.34
C ARG A 161 0.35 -0.72 -11.85
N GLY A 162 0.37 0.53 -11.39
CA GLY A 162 1.56 1.22 -10.91
C GLY A 162 2.33 2.00 -11.98
N GLU A 163 1.99 1.82 -13.26
CA GLU A 163 2.55 2.60 -14.37
C GLU A 163 2.17 4.07 -14.28
N ALA A 164 3.01 4.91 -14.89
CA ALA A 164 2.86 6.35 -14.85
C ALA A 164 2.37 6.91 -16.21
N ILE A 165 1.35 7.76 -16.15
CA ILE A 165 0.71 8.41 -17.30
C ILE A 165 1.11 9.88 -17.32
N THR A 166 1.51 10.36 -18.49
CA THR A 166 1.68 11.80 -18.74
C THR A 166 0.33 12.39 -19.15
N LEU A 167 -0.09 13.46 -18.46
CA LEU A 167 -1.29 14.20 -18.81
C LEU A 167 -0.90 15.39 -19.69
N VAL A 168 -1.52 15.50 -20.86
CA VAL A 168 -1.43 16.69 -21.70
C VAL A 168 -2.64 17.56 -21.40
N LEU A 169 -2.39 18.76 -20.89
CA LEU A 169 -3.37 19.68 -20.36
C LEU A 169 -3.41 20.99 -21.17
N GLY A 170 -4.53 21.69 -21.12
CA GLY A 170 -4.66 23.02 -21.71
C GLY A 170 -4.03 24.11 -20.85
N SER A 171 -3.34 25.05 -21.52
CA SER A 171 -2.64 26.18 -20.87
C SER A 171 -3.38 27.51 -20.95
N GLY A 172 -4.59 27.55 -21.52
CA GLY A 172 -5.25 28.79 -21.89
C GLY A 172 -4.66 29.41 -23.16
N ASP A 173 -5.40 30.35 -23.76
CA ASP A 173 -5.06 31.00 -25.04
C ASP A 173 -3.78 31.87 -24.97
N HIS A 174 -3.38 32.27 -23.76
CA HIS A 174 -2.24 33.17 -23.54
C HIS A 174 -1.09 32.54 -22.76
N GLY A 175 -1.16 31.24 -22.46
CA GLY A 175 -0.15 30.56 -21.66
C GLY A 175 -0.16 31.06 -20.22
N GLU A 176 -1.17 30.61 -19.46
CA GLU A 176 -1.37 30.97 -18.07
C GLU A 176 -0.11 30.72 -17.23
N ARG A 177 0.06 31.57 -16.22
CA ARG A 177 1.24 31.53 -15.34
C ARG A 177 0.79 31.44 -13.90
N VAL A 178 1.57 30.70 -13.13
CA VAL A 178 1.33 30.47 -11.70
C VAL A 178 2.49 30.99 -10.87
N PRO A 179 2.24 31.48 -9.66
CA PRO A 179 3.32 31.86 -8.75
C PRO A 179 4.15 30.63 -8.40
N VAL A 180 5.46 30.82 -8.18
CA VAL A 180 6.33 29.75 -7.69
C VAL A 180 6.00 29.46 -6.23
N PRO A 181 5.50 28.26 -5.87
CA PRO A 181 5.20 27.93 -4.47
C PRO A 181 6.49 27.83 -3.65
N ASP A 182 6.39 28.17 -2.37
CA ASP A 182 7.42 27.88 -1.39
C ASP A 182 7.27 26.43 -0.92
N LEU A 183 8.30 25.64 -1.18
CA LEU A 183 8.39 24.22 -0.86
C LEU A 183 9.32 23.98 0.33
N VAL A 184 10.01 25.01 0.84
CA VAL A 184 10.96 24.86 1.94
C VAL A 184 10.25 24.32 3.19
N GLY A 185 10.88 23.34 3.82
CA GLY A 185 10.33 22.63 4.96
C GLY A 185 9.36 21.49 4.60
N LEU A 186 8.91 21.36 3.35
CA LEU A 186 8.01 20.28 2.97
C LEU A 186 8.76 18.96 2.74
N THR A 187 8.08 17.84 3.01
CA THR A 187 8.54 16.49 2.65
C THR A 187 8.26 16.19 1.19
N HIS A 188 8.90 15.15 0.63
CA HIS A 188 8.70 14.77 -0.77
C HIS A 188 7.21 14.56 -1.14
N ALA A 189 6.42 13.92 -0.27
CA ALA A 189 5.00 13.67 -0.51
C ALA A 189 4.18 14.98 -0.56
N GLU A 190 4.49 15.91 0.33
CA GLU A 190 3.83 17.21 0.42
C GLU A 190 4.19 18.09 -0.78
N VAL A 191 5.45 18.07 -1.20
CA VAL A 191 5.92 18.77 -2.41
C VAL A 191 5.12 18.32 -3.62
N GLN A 192 4.97 17.02 -3.84
CA GLN A 192 4.18 16.49 -4.95
C GLN A 192 2.73 17.01 -4.92
N MET A 193 2.11 17.04 -3.73
CA MET A 193 0.76 17.56 -3.56
C MET A 193 0.67 19.05 -3.89
N VAL A 194 1.59 19.87 -3.38
CA VAL A 194 1.63 21.31 -3.63
C VAL A 194 1.87 21.63 -5.10
N LEU A 195 2.81 20.93 -5.75
CA LEU A 195 3.09 21.11 -7.17
C LEU A 195 1.90 20.71 -8.04
N ASN A 196 1.24 19.60 -7.75
CA ASN A 196 0.03 19.19 -8.48
C ASN A 196 -1.10 20.22 -8.34
N MET A 197 -1.29 20.79 -7.14
CA MET A 197 -2.26 21.87 -6.92
C MET A 197 -1.89 23.14 -7.69
N ALA A 198 -0.60 23.48 -7.73
CA ALA A 198 -0.07 24.63 -8.46
C ALA A 198 0.07 24.41 -9.98
N SER A 199 -0.31 23.25 -10.52
CA SER A 199 -0.15 22.91 -11.95
C SER A 199 1.33 22.86 -12.40
N LEU A 200 2.24 22.42 -11.53
CA LEU A 200 3.68 22.34 -11.76
C LEU A 200 4.19 20.91 -11.62
N ASN A 201 5.38 20.64 -12.16
CA ASN A 201 6.02 19.34 -12.09
C ASN A 201 7.18 19.33 -11.08
N LEU A 202 7.39 18.19 -10.43
CA LEU A 202 8.66 17.98 -9.73
C LEU A 202 9.76 17.72 -10.75
N GLY A 203 10.85 18.48 -10.66
CA GLY A 203 12.05 18.28 -11.44
C GLY A 203 13.00 17.25 -10.82
N VAL A 204 14.28 17.56 -10.84
CA VAL A 204 15.33 16.69 -10.27
C VAL A 204 15.38 16.87 -8.76
N VAL A 205 15.47 15.74 -8.05
CA VAL A 205 15.87 15.71 -6.63
C VAL A 205 17.39 15.59 -6.60
N VAL A 206 18.08 16.71 -6.40
CA VAL A 206 19.53 16.82 -6.69
C VAL A 206 20.38 16.22 -5.57
N GLU A 207 20.00 16.43 -4.32
CA GLU A 207 20.81 16.03 -3.15
C GLU A 207 19.91 15.74 -1.96
N CYS A 208 20.30 14.78 -1.13
CA CYS A 208 19.66 14.48 0.15
C CYS A 208 20.75 14.44 1.23
N LEU A 209 20.94 15.56 1.93
CA LEU A 209 21.94 15.67 2.98
C LEU A 209 21.51 14.84 4.20
N ASN A 210 22.45 14.08 4.74
CA ASN A 210 22.25 13.24 5.93
C ASN A 210 21.14 12.19 5.78
N CYS A 211 20.90 11.72 4.55
CA CYS A 211 19.95 10.63 4.26
C CYS A 211 20.72 9.30 4.15
N ASN A 212 20.87 8.58 5.27
CA ASN A 212 21.66 7.35 5.32
C ASN A 212 20.81 6.11 5.04
N THR A 213 19.52 6.19 5.35
CA THR A 213 18.54 5.12 5.15
C THR A 213 17.41 5.57 4.24
N VAL A 214 16.62 4.62 3.75
CA VAL A 214 15.40 4.91 2.98
C VAL A 214 14.40 5.70 3.83
N ALA A 215 14.29 5.38 5.13
CA ALA A 215 13.42 6.10 6.06
C ALA A 215 13.84 7.56 6.24
N ASP A 216 15.16 7.82 6.26
CA ASP A 216 15.69 9.18 6.33
C ASP A 216 15.25 10.00 5.12
N SER A 217 15.37 9.44 3.91
CA SER A 217 14.95 10.10 2.67
C SER A 217 13.45 10.39 2.61
N THR A 218 12.61 9.55 3.22
CA THR A 218 11.15 9.78 3.27
C THR A 218 10.74 10.90 4.22
N LEU A 219 11.53 11.12 5.28
CA LEU A 219 11.30 12.17 6.27
C LEU A 219 12.09 13.44 5.97
N ALA A 220 13.00 13.39 4.99
CA ALA A 220 13.79 14.54 4.59
C ALA A 220 12.89 15.66 4.07
N ARG A 221 13.29 16.89 4.41
CA ARG A 221 12.57 18.11 4.05
C ARG A 221 13.38 18.92 3.04
N VAL A 222 12.66 19.68 2.21
CA VAL A 222 13.28 20.61 1.27
C VAL A 222 13.97 21.73 2.05
N HIS A 223 15.27 21.92 1.84
CA HIS A 223 15.97 23.10 2.35
C HIS A 223 16.23 24.14 1.26
N ARG A 224 16.15 23.73 -0.01
CA ARG A 224 16.36 24.60 -1.16
C ARG A 224 15.52 24.11 -2.33
N GLN A 225 15.07 25.06 -3.15
CA GLN A 225 14.40 24.80 -4.42
C GLN A 225 14.94 25.70 -5.52
N SER A 226 14.68 25.32 -6.77
CA SER A 226 14.96 26.11 -7.96
C SER A 226 13.83 25.91 -8.98
N PRO A 227 13.17 26.97 -9.46
CA PRO A 227 13.33 28.39 -9.08
C PRO A 227 12.97 28.67 -7.62
N MET A 228 13.57 29.74 -7.07
CA MET A 228 13.25 30.22 -5.71
C MET A 228 11.82 30.78 -5.66
N ALA A 229 11.12 30.54 -4.54
CA ALA A 229 9.81 31.13 -4.31
C ALA A 229 9.92 32.66 -4.16
N ASN A 230 9.14 33.39 -4.95
CA ASN A 230 9.08 34.84 -4.92
C ASN A 230 7.69 35.31 -5.35
N ALA A 231 7.08 36.22 -4.59
CA ALA A 231 5.73 36.75 -4.84
C ALA A 231 5.55 37.36 -6.23
N ASN A 232 6.61 37.89 -6.83
CA ASN A 232 6.55 38.50 -8.16
C ASN A 232 6.94 37.53 -9.28
N GLN A 233 7.45 36.35 -8.95
CA GLN A 233 7.90 35.39 -9.94
C GLN A 233 6.77 34.42 -10.30
N HIS A 234 6.40 34.47 -11.58
CA HIS A 234 5.42 33.56 -12.15
C HIS A 234 6.08 32.69 -13.22
N ILE A 235 5.73 31.42 -13.28
CA ILE A 235 6.23 30.47 -14.27
C ILE A 235 5.07 29.84 -15.03
N ALA A 236 5.34 29.30 -16.22
CA ALA A 236 4.31 28.67 -17.03
C ALA A 236 3.78 27.40 -16.35
N LEU A 237 2.53 27.05 -16.63
CA LEU A 237 1.98 25.76 -16.23
C LEU A 237 2.85 24.59 -16.75
N GLY A 238 3.02 23.56 -15.93
CA GLY A 238 3.87 22.40 -16.22
C GLY A 238 5.37 22.64 -16.10
N SER A 239 5.79 23.84 -15.69
CA SER A 239 7.20 24.09 -15.38
C SER A 239 7.68 23.16 -14.26
N ILE A 240 8.94 22.79 -14.31
CA ILE A 240 9.58 21.96 -13.29
C ILE A 240 10.13 22.80 -12.15
N ILE A 241 10.11 22.25 -10.94
CA ILE A 241 10.83 22.77 -9.78
C ILE A 241 11.77 21.70 -9.25
N ASP A 242 13.06 21.99 -9.25
CA ASP A 242 14.10 21.14 -8.67
C ASP A 242 14.18 21.37 -7.16
N ILE A 243 14.46 20.32 -6.40
CA ILE A 243 14.54 20.38 -4.93
C ILE A 243 15.81 19.72 -4.38
N TRP A 244 16.24 20.22 -3.23
CA TRP A 244 17.31 19.65 -2.42
C TRP A 244 16.76 19.33 -1.04
N LEU A 245 17.00 18.10 -0.60
CA LEU A 245 16.47 17.53 0.63
C LEU A 245 17.56 17.49 1.71
N THR A 246 17.12 17.51 2.97
CA THR A 246 17.98 17.33 4.15
C THR A 246 17.19 16.69 5.29
N THR A 247 17.84 15.92 6.14
CA THR A 247 17.27 15.51 7.44
C THR A 247 17.58 16.52 8.55
N ASP A 248 18.53 17.44 8.35
CA ASP A 248 18.77 18.55 9.26
C ASP A 248 17.71 19.64 9.04
N THR A 249 16.72 19.66 9.92
CA THR A 249 15.57 20.56 9.82
C THR A 249 15.75 21.83 10.65
N VAL A 250 16.90 22.00 11.31
CA VAL A 250 17.16 23.15 12.17
C VAL A 250 17.12 24.43 11.33
N GLY A 251 16.17 25.31 11.64
CA GLY A 251 16.00 26.60 10.96
C GLY A 251 15.11 26.58 9.72
N LEU A 252 14.60 25.41 9.30
CA LEU A 252 13.54 25.36 8.30
C LEU A 252 12.24 25.89 8.93
N ARG A 253 11.63 26.91 8.31
CA ARG A 253 10.33 27.42 8.74
C ARG A 253 9.25 26.58 8.06
N PRO A 254 8.37 25.89 8.81
CA PRO A 254 7.24 25.22 8.21
C PRO A 254 6.23 26.23 7.68
N ILE A 255 5.49 25.85 6.63
CA ILE A 255 4.37 26.66 6.13
C ILE A 255 3.32 26.76 7.24
N PRO A 256 2.91 27.96 7.67
CA PRO A 256 1.91 28.12 8.72
C PRO A 256 0.63 27.35 8.40
N GLY A 257 0.22 26.46 9.30
CA GLY A 257 -1.01 25.67 9.17
C GLY A 257 -0.88 24.32 8.44
N TRP A 258 0.31 23.88 8.05
CA TRP A 258 0.53 22.50 7.57
C TRP A 258 0.93 21.53 8.70
N ASP A 259 1.69 22.01 9.69
CA ASP A 259 2.18 21.26 10.86
C ASP A 259 1.15 21.06 11.98
N ASP A 260 -0.16 21.05 11.69
CA ASP A 260 -1.19 20.84 12.72
C ASP A 260 -1.47 19.34 12.93
N PRO A 261 -0.96 18.70 14.00
CA PRO A 261 -1.19 17.29 14.28
C PRO A 261 -2.68 16.94 14.51
N SER A 262 -3.56 17.93 14.71
CA SER A 262 -5.00 17.70 14.84
C SER A 262 -5.69 17.25 13.54
N ARG A 263 -5.04 17.43 12.37
CA ARG A 263 -5.57 16.90 11.08
C ARG A 263 -5.36 15.40 10.90
N HIS A 264 -4.34 14.82 11.52
CA HIS A 264 -4.03 13.39 11.40
C HIS A 264 -4.70 12.54 12.48
N THR A 265 -5.36 13.17 13.46
CA THR A 265 -5.97 12.50 14.63
C THR A 265 -7.50 12.60 14.65
N ARG A 266 -8.17 12.86 13.51
CA ARG A 266 -9.61 12.60 13.42
C ARG A 266 -9.83 11.10 13.21
N THR A 267 -9.65 10.32 14.27
CA THR A 267 -10.42 9.10 14.45
C THR A 267 -11.87 9.56 14.54
N ASP A 268 -12.69 9.22 13.54
CA ASP A 268 -14.13 9.39 13.59
C ASP A 268 -14.68 8.55 14.77
N THR A 269 -14.69 9.12 15.96
CA THR A 269 -15.64 8.73 16.99
C THR A 269 -16.98 9.29 16.57
N LEU A 270 -17.68 8.51 15.73
CA LEU A 270 -19.13 8.62 15.55
C LEU A 270 -19.76 8.69 16.94
N HIS A 271 -20.14 9.89 17.36
CA HIS A 271 -21.08 10.09 18.46
C HIS A 271 -22.40 9.46 18.01
N ALA A 272 -22.66 8.27 18.56
CA ALA A 272 -24.00 7.73 18.69
C ALA A 272 -24.63 8.38 19.93
N ASP A 273 -25.25 9.54 19.74
CA ASP A 273 -26.31 10.04 20.62
C ASP A 273 -27.62 9.80 19.85
N GLN A 274 -28.47 8.85 20.26
CA GLN A 274 -29.51 8.97 21.30
C GLN A 274 -30.46 10.16 21.08
#